data_AF-A0A7C6X432-F1
#
_entry.id   AF-A0A7C6X432-F1
#
_cell.length_a   1.000
_cell.length_b   1.000
_cell.length_c   1.000
_cell.angle_alpha   90.00
_cell.angle_beta   90.00
_cell.angle_gamma   90.00
#
_symmetry.space_group_name_H-M   'P 1'
#
loop_
_entity.id
_entity.type
_entity.pdbx_description
1 polymer ?
#
loop_
_entity_poly.entity_id
_entity_poly.type
_entity_poly.pdbx_seq_one_letter_code
_entity_poly.pdbx_strand_id
1 'polypeptide(L)'
;MAKTREKAMQEAGLDEADPAVALGPRGLSAGKGNTFCLWGVVPSPLAMKVAENVLEICAFPGQTRRRVVIYACYAGTHSSVLAASIHVGLLDGGCDICELPYFDQRGLTDMGVPVFIGVDPFGAHVYALGTGWLSAPLEHAVCDLVELACRDVSLCICAVRGLLDFQARVGGFTSRRCRLVFPGRHLIASSLRRKVPHMRRAVSCCLDLSSRWKDNEGQSKREVVWLDGSKAGRLGPPG
;
A
#
# COMPACT_ATOMS: atom_id res chain seq x y z
N MET A 1 -11.78 -20.38 1.04
CA MET A 1 -13.18 -19.90 1.14
C MET A 1 -13.16 -18.57 1.86
N ALA A 2 -13.82 -17.54 1.32
CA ALA A 2 -14.09 -16.32 2.08
C ALA A 2 -15.00 -16.71 3.26
N LYS A 3 -14.61 -16.38 4.49
CA LYS A 3 -15.48 -16.59 5.66
C LYS A 3 -16.59 -15.53 5.62
N THR A 4 -17.82 -15.95 5.94
CA THR A 4 -18.91 -14.99 6.19
C THR A 4 -18.52 -14.10 7.37
N ARG A 5 -18.97 -12.85 7.35
CA ARG A 5 -18.69 -11.86 8.39
C ARG A 5 -19.05 -12.40 9.79
N GLU A 6 -20.27 -12.92 9.93
CA GLU A 6 -20.78 -13.52 11.16
C GLU A 6 -19.84 -14.60 11.71
N LYS A 7 -19.39 -15.52 10.84
CA LYS A 7 -18.50 -16.62 11.23
C LYS A 7 -17.14 -16.12 11.68
N ALA A 8 -16.57 -15.13 11.00
CA ALA A 8 -15.28 -14.56 11.37
C ALA A 8 -15.35 -13.78 12.70
N MET A 9 -16.43 -13.06 12.94
CA MET A 9 -16.66 -12.36 14.21
C MET A 9 -16.86 -13.35 15.36
N GLN A 10 -17.67 -14.39 15.14
CA GLN A 10 -17.89 -15.46 16.13
C GLN A 10 -16.60 -16.19 16.50
N GLU A 11 -15.76 -16.55 15.53
CA GLU A 11 -14.46 -17.18 15.78
C GLU A 11 -13.48 -16.26 16.54
N ALA A 12 -13.59 -14.95 16.35
CA ALA A 12 -12.82 -13.96 17.09
C ALA A 12 -13.41 -13.63 18.48
N GLY A 13 -14.54 -14.25 18.86
CA GLY A 13 -15.24 -13.94 20.11
C GLY A 13 -15.84 -12.54 20.14
N LEU A 14 -16.14 -11.96 18.97
CA LEU A 14 -16.75 -10.64 18.81
C LEU A 14 -18.21 -10.80 18.37
N ASP A 15 -19.06 -9.95 18.92
CA ASP A 15 -20.48 -9.86 18.56
C ASP A 15 -20.76 -8.46 17.97
N GLU A 16 -21.39 -8.40 16.80
CA GLU A 16 -21.74 -7.13 16.16
C GLU A 16 -22.77 -6.34 16.97
N ALA A 17 -23.62 -7.03 17.73
CA ALA A 17 -24.59 -6.39 18.61
C ALA A 17 -23.96 -5.73 19.84
N ASP A 18 -22.68 -6.02 20.12
CA ASP A 18 -21.98 -5.44 21.26
C ASP A 18 -21.62 -3.96 20.99
N PRO A 19 -22.11 -3.01 21.80
CA PRO A 19 -21.81 -1.59 21.63
C PRO A 19 -20.32 -1.26 21.80
N ALA A 20 -19.51 -2.15 22.37
CA ALA A 20 -18.07 -2.01 22.48
C ALA A 20 -17.31 -2.43 21.20
N VAL A 21 -17.99 -3.01 20.21
CA VAL A 21 -17.40 -3.40 18.92
C VAL A 21 -17.52 -2.25 17.93
N ALA A 22 -16.38 -1.77 17.46
CA ALA A 22 -16.31 -0.79 16.37
C ALA A 22 -16.12 -1.50 15.03
N LEU A 23 -16.84 -1.06 14.01
CA LEU A 23 -16.74 -1.56 12.65
C LEU A 23 -15.92 -0.59 11.79
N GLY A 24 -15.06 -1.14 10.94
CA GLY A 24 -14.32 -0.35 9.95
C GLY A 24 -15.27 0.28 8.93
N PRO A 25 -14.88 1.38 8.27
CA PRO A 25 -15.75 2.15 7.38
C PRO A 25 -16.23 1.35 6.17
N ARG A 26 -15.47 0.34 5.72
CA ARG A 26 -15.87 -0.56 4.63
C ARG A 26 -16.49 -1.85 5.14
N GLY A 27 -16.61 -2.02 6.45
CA GLY A 27 -17.13 -3.22 7.08
C GLY A 27 -16.34 -4.46 6.69
N LEU A 28 -15.01 -4.38 6.65
CA LEU A 28 -14.11 -5.53 6.45
C LEU A 28 -13.33 -5.92 7.71
N SER A 29 -13.33 -5.04 8.72
CA SER A 29 -12.63 -5.23 9.99
C SER A 29 -13.50 -4.79 11.16
N ALA A 30 -13.29 -5.40 12.32
CA ALA A 30 -13.90 -4.98 13.59
C ALA A 30 -12.86 -5.00 14.71
N GLY A 31 -13.08 -4.18 15.74
CA GLY A 31 -12.21 -4.12 16.91
C GLY A 31 -13.00 -3.97 18.21
N LYS A 32 -12.52 -4.60 19.28
CA LYS A 32 -12.96 -4.44 20.67
C LYS A 32 -11.74 -4.37 21.58
N GLY A 33 -11.47 -3.20 22.15
CA GLY A 33 -10.24 -2.97 22.93
C GLY A 33 -8.99 -3.19 22.08
N ASN A 34 -8.14 -4.15 22.48
CA ASN A 34 -6.93 -4.53 21.74
C ASN A 34 -7.13 -5.71 20.78
N THR A 35 -8.35 -6.25 20.69
CA THR A 35 -8.66 -7.36 19.80
C THR A 35 -9.21 -6.82 18.49
N PHE A 36 -8.59 -7.18 17.37
CA PHE A 36 -9.06 -6.83 16.03
C PHE A 36 -9.28 -8.09 15.20
N CYS A 37 -10.30 -8.08 14.35
CA CYS A 37 -10.55 -9.12 13.36
C CYS A 37 -10.74 -8.51 11.97
N LEU A 38 -10.40 -9.28 10.94
CA LEU A 38 -10.71 -8.96 9.54
C LEU A 38 -11.44 -10.13 8.90
N TRP A 39 -12.44 -9.84 8.07
CA TRP A 39 -13.17 -10.81 7.25
C TRP A 39 -13.13 -10.41 5.78
N GLY A 40 -13.55 -11.31 4.90
CA GLY A 40 -13.45 -11.11 3.45
C GLY A 40 -12.01 -11.17 2.90
N VAL A 41 -10.99 -11.09 3.75
CA VAL A 41 -9.59 -11.37 3.42
C VAL A 41 -9.34 -12.87 3.56
N VAL A 42 -8.60 -13.46 2.60
CA VAL A 42 -8.13 -14.85 2.76
C VAL A 42 -7.19 -14.87 3.97
N PRO A 43 -7.42 -15.69 5.02
CA PRO A 43 -6.54 -15.80 6.20
C PRO A 43 -5.21 -16.50 5.87
N SER A 44 -4.72 -16.28 4.65
CA SER A 44 -3.42 -16.71 4.21
C SER A 44 -2.35 -16.06 5.08
N PRO A 45 -1.20 -16.72 5.26
CA PRO A 45 -0.05 -16.15 5.97
C PRO A 45 0.35 -14.77 5.43
N LEU A 46 0.18 -14.53 4.12
CA LEU A 46 0.48 -13.23 3.50
C LEU A 46 -0.44 -12.11 4.00
N ALA A 47 -1.74 -12.38 4.16
CA ALA A 47 -2.70 -11.39 4.63
C ALA A 47 -2.39 -10.94 6.06
N MET A 48 -2.15 -11.92 6.95
CA MET A 48 -1.76 -11.66 8.34
C MET A 48 -0.47 -10.85 8.40
N LYS A 49 0.53 -11.28 7.64
CA LYS A 49 1.81 -10.58 7.55
C LYS A 49 1.68 -9.13 7.11
N VAL A 50 0.87 -8.85 6.08
CA VAL A 50 0.61 -7.48 5.62
C VAL A 50 -0.07 -6.66 6.71
N ALA A 51 -1.12 -7.19 7.33
CA ALA A 51 -1.87 -6.50 8.38
C ALA A 51 -0.97 -6.14 9.57
N GLU A 52 -0.21 -7.11 10.08
CA GLU A 52 0.70 -6.92 11.21
C GLU A 52 1.78 -5.87 10.91
N ASN A 53 2.46 -5.98 9.76
CA ASN A 53 3.55 -5.07 9.44
C ASN A 53 3.04 -3.65 9.12
N VAL A 54 1.85 -3.51 8.54
CA VAL A 54 1.25 -2.18 8.32
C VAL A 54 0.81 -1.56 9.64
N LEU A 55 0.21 -2.34 10.54
CA LEU A 55 -0.13 -1.85 11.88
C LEU A 55 1.12 -1.43 12.66
N GLU A 56 2.20 -2.18 12.58
CA GLU A 56 3.47 -1.85 13.26
C GLU A 56 4.01 -0.49 12.80
N ILE A 57 4.06 -0.22 11.49
CA ILE A 57 4.51 1.10 10.99
C ILE A 57 3.51 2.21 11.36
N CYS A 58 2.23 1.92 11.51
CA CYS A 58 1.22 2.92 11.87
C CYS A 58 1.14 3.20 13.38
N ALA A 59 1.43 2.21 14.23
CA ALA A 59 1.22 2.25 15.69
C ALA A 59 2.46 2.67 16.51
N PHE A 60 3.53 3.16 15.87
CA PHE A 60 4.81 3.45 16.53
C PHE A 60 4.65 4.35 17.78
N PRO A 61 5.04 3.87 18.98
CA PRO A 61 4.91 4.63 20.21
C PRO A 61 5.91 5.80 20.25
N GLY A 62 5.42 7.01 20.48
CA GLY A 62 6.25 8.20 20.76
C GLY A 62 6.21 9.34 19.74
N GLN A 63 5.49 9.20 18.62
CA GLN A 63 5.27 10.29 17.65
C GLN A 63 3.81 10.74 17.64
N THR A 64 3.56 12.04 17.76
CA THR A 64 2.24 12.62 18.03
C THR A 64 1.32 12.76 16.81
N ARG A 65 1.74 12.35 15.60
CA ARG A 65 0.91 12.18 14.39
C ARG A 65 1.80 11.61 13.28
N ARG A 66 1.54 10.39 12.80
CA ARG A 66 2.34 9.79 11.72
C ARG A 66 1.60 9.89 10.39
N ARG A 67 2.29 10.36 9.34
CA ARG A 67 1.80 10.33 7.96
C ARG A 67 2.50 9.24 7.19
N VAL A 68 1.74 8.38 6.52
CA VAL A 68 2.26 7.21 5.83
C VAL A 68 1.64 7.11 4.45
N VAL A 69 2.48 6.96 3.42
CA VAL A 69 2.06 6.66 2.05
C VAL A 69 2.65 5.30 1.68
N ILE A 70 1.81 4.36 1.27
CA ILE A 70 2.22 3.02 0.86
C ILE A 70 1.85 2.80 -0.60
N TYR A 71 2.84 2.56 -1.44
CA TYR A 71 2.61 2.10 -2.80
C TYR A 71 2.51 0.57 -2.83
N ALA A 72 1.36 0.06 -3.24
CA ALA A 72 1.08 -1.38 -3.28
C ALA A 72 1.15 -1.92 -4.72
N CYS A 73 1.86 -3.03 -4.89
CA CYS A 73 1.81 -3.82 -6.13
C CYS A 73 1.76 -5.31 -5.81
N TYR A 74 1.94 -6.16 -6.83
CA TYR A 74 1.91 -7.60 -6.65
C TYR A 74 3.06 -8.11 -5.75
N ALA A 75 4.31 -7.88 -6.13
CA ALA A 75 5.47 -8.44 -5.44
C ALA A 75 6.21 -7.47 -4.51
N GLY A 76 5.95 -6.16 -4.62
CA GLY A 76 6.65 -5.15 -3.85
C GLY A 76 8.05 -4.78 -4.39
N THR A 77 8.40 -5.22 -5.60
CA THR A 77 9.77 -5.17 -6.16
C THR A 77 10.00 -4.12 -7.26
N HIS A 78 8.95 -3.73 -7.98
CA HIS A 78 9.07 -3.00 -9.25
C HIS A 78 8.23 -1.73 -9.26
N SER A 79 6.93 -1.82 -9.57
CA SER A 79 6.10 -0.61 -9.70
C SER A 79 5.88 0.14 -8.38
N SER A 80 5.74 -0.58 -7.27
CA SER A 80 5.62 0.05 -5.96
C SER A 80 6.91 0.78 -5.57
N VAL A 81 8.06 0.14 -5.79
CA VAL A 81 9.39 0.74 -5.56
C VAL A 81 9.60 1.95 -6.45
N LEU A 82 9.29 1.85 -7.75
CA LEU A 82 9.42 2.95 -8.68
C LEU A 82 8.49 4.12 -8.32
N ALA A 83 7.22 3.87 -8.02
CA ALA A 83 6.28 4.92 -7.62
C ALA A 83 6.71 5.61 -6.32
N ALA A 84 7.14 4.83 -5.33
CA ALA A 84 7.67 5.37 -4.08
C ALA A 84 8.96 6.19 -4.30
N SER A 85 9.86 5.72 -5.17
CA SER A 85 11.10 6.42 -5.52
C SER A 85 10.81 7.74 -6.24
N ILE A 86 9.84 7.75 -7.16
CA ILE A 86 9.36 8.98 -7.81
C ILE A 86 8.78 9.94 -6.76
N HIS A 87 7.99 9.44 -5.82
CA HIS A 87 7.35 10.24 -4.77
C HIS A 87 8.37 11.00 -3.93
N VAL A 88 9.46 10.35 -3.53
CA VAL A 88 10.51 10.97 -2.70
C VAL A 88 11.60 11.66 -3.53
N GLY A 89 11.43 11.79 -4.85
CA GLY A 89 12.34 12.54 -5.71
C GLY A 89 13.63 11.81 -6.11
N LEU A 90 13.68 10.48 -6.05
CA LEU A 90 14.86 9.69 -6.44
C LEU A 90 14.97 9.41 -7.95
N LEU A 91 13.96 9.76 -8.74
CA LEU A 91 13.95 9.53 -10.19
C LEU A 91 13.94 10.85 -10.97
N ASP A 92 15.13 11.37 -11.22
CA ASP A 92 15.38 12.56 -12.02
C ASP A 92 15.72 12.24 -13.49
N GLY A 93 15.79 13.29 -14.31
CA GLY A 93 16.11 13.22 -15.73
C GLY A 93 17.54 12.72 -15.96
N GLY A 94 17.72 11.40 -16.04
CA GLY A 94 19.03 10.78 -16.28
C GLY A 94 19.23 9.49 -15.48
N CYS A 95 18.55 9.33 -14.36
CA CYS A 95 18.67 8.15 -13.50
C CYS A 95 18.25 6.88 -14.24
N ASP A 96 19.04 5.81 -14.08
CA ASP A 96 18.60 4.48 -14.47
C ASP A 96 17.65 3.94 -13.39
N ILE A 97 16.47 3.45 -13.81
CA ILE A 97 15.51 2.79 -12.93
C ILE A 97 16.15 1.59 -12.23
N CYS A 98 17.11 0.93 -12.89
CA CYS A 98 17.85 -0.16 -12.31
C CYS A 98 18.68 0.26 -11.09
N GLU A 99 19.08 1.52 -10.97
CA GLU A 99 19.90 2.02 -9.84
C GLU A 99 19.05 2.44 -8.64
N LEU A 100 17.72 2.44 -8.77
CA LEU A 100 16.84 2.81 -7.67
C LEU A 100 16.96 1.83 -6.50
N PRO A 101 16.93 2.33 -5.25
CA PRO A 101 16.92 1.49 -4.06
C PRO A 101 15.81 0.43 -4.12
N TYR A 102 16.13 -0.81 -3.74
CA TYR A 102 15.22 -1.95 -3.69
C TYR A 102 14.64 -2.42 -5.04
N PHE A 103 14.99 -1.78 -6.16
CA PHE A 103 14.46 -2.17 -7.47
C PHE A 103 14.96 -3.55 -7.87
N ASP A 104 14.03 -4.50 -8.03
CA ASP A 104 14.30 -5.91 -8.34
C ASP A 104 15.20 -6.63 -7.31
N GLN A 105 15.32 -6.09 -6.10
CA GLN A 105 16.15 -6.69 -5.03
C GLN A 105 15.35 -7.52 -4.04
N ARG A 106 14.02 -7.39 -4.02
CA ARG A 106 13.15 -8.04 -3.03
C ARG A 106 12.68 -9.44 -3.48
N GLY A 107 12.66 -10.38 -2.56
CA GLY A 107 12.27 -11.78 -2.78
C GLY A 107 10.83 -12.10 -2.41
N LEU A 108 10.43 -13.38 -2.53
CA LEU A 108 9.13 -13.86 -2.07
C LEU A 108 8.96 -13.70 -0.55
N THR A 109 10.04 -13.85 0.21
CA THR A 109 10.05 -13.68 1.68
C THR A 109 9.75 -12.26 2.10
N ASP A 110 10.01 -11.27 1.24
CA ASP A 110 9.78 -9.85 1.53
C ASP A 110 8.35 -9.43 1.17
N MET A 111 7.59 -10.29 0.49
CA MET A 111 6.19 -10.04 0.22
C MET A 111 5.43 -9.92 1.54
N GLY A 112 4.57 -8.91 1.61
CA GLY A 112 3.83 -8.53 2.81
C GLY A 112 4.57 -7.66 3.82
N VAL A 113 5.85 -7.36 3.62
CA VAL A 113 6.59 -6.41 4.46
C VAL A 113 6.66 -5.05 3.75
N PRO A 114 6.19 -3.94 4.32
CA PRO A 114 6.46 -2.61 3.79
C PRO A 114 7.96 -2.30 3.89
N VAL A 115 8.58 -1.84 2.80
CA VAL A 115 9.96 -1.33 2.85
C VAL A 115 9.92 0.19 2.81
N PHE A 116 10.69 0.83 3.71
CA PHE A 116 10.81 2.27 3.75
C PHE A 116 11.69 2.76 2.59
N ILE A 117 11.21 3.78 1.87
CA ILE A 117 11.90 4.36 0.71
C ILE A 117 12.45 5.75 1.04
N GLY A 118 11.71 6.54 1.80
CA GLY A 118 12.14 7.89 2.19
C GLY A 118 11.00 8.70 2.80
N VAL A 119 11.28 9.97 3.05
CA VAL A 119 10.30 10.95 3.52
C VAL A 119 10.00 11.91 2.38
N ASP A 120 8.73 12.22 2.15
CA ASP A 120 8.32 13.18 1.13
C ASP A 120 8.54 14.64 1.59
N PRO A 121 8.37 15.64 0.69
CA PRO A 121 8.53 17.05 1.05
C PRO A 121 7.56 17.59 2.12
N PHE A 122 6.50 16.85 2.46
CA PHE A 122 5.48 17.22 3.44
C PHE A 122 5.60 16.44 4.77
N GLY A 123 6.63 15.61 4.91
CA GLY A 123 6.93 14.83 6.11
C GLY A 123 6.25 13.46 6.19
N ALA A 124 5.59 13.00 5.12
CA ALA A 124 5.03 11.64 5.09
C ALA A 124 6.10 10.60 4.79
N HIS A 125 6.04 9.49 5.52
CA HIS A 125 6.92 8.35 5.32
C HIS A 125 6.38 7.51 4.16
N VAL A 126 7.23 7.25 3.18
CA VAL A 126 6.86 6.57 1.94
C VAL A 126 7.40 5.15 1.95
N TYR A 127 6.52 4.19 1.65
CA TYR A 127 6.82 2.76 1.65
C TYR A 127 6.42 2.09 0.33
N ALA A 128 7.09 0.99 0.02
CA ALA A 128 6.70 0.07 -1.04
C ALA A 128 6.26 -1.30 -0.46
N LEU A 129 5.14 -1.83 -0.94
CA LEU A 129 4.52 -3.05 -0.42
C LEU A 129 4.11 -4.01 -1.56
N GLY A 130 4.29 -5.30 -1.31
CA GLY A 130 3.76 -6.39 -2.15
C GLY A 130 2.57 -7.08 -1.48
N THR A 131 1.38 -6.97 -2.07
CA THR A 131 0.12 -7.53 -1.52
C THR A 131 -0.30 -8.84 -2.19
N GLY A 132 0.54 -9.39 -3.07
CA GLY A 132 0.26 -10.65 -3.79
C GLY A 132 -1.04 -10.59 -4.57
N TRP A 133 -1.71 -11.73 -4.74
CA TRP A 133 -2.97 -11.81 -5.49
C TRP A 133 -4.14 -11.11 -4.78
N LEU A 134 -4.02 -10.88 -3.47
CA LEU A 134 -5.09 -10.37 -2.62
C LEU A 134 -5.47 -8.92 -2.96
N SER A 135 -4.50 -8.08 -3.35
CA SER A 135 -4.73 -6.75 -3.94
C SER A 135 -5.72 -5.88 -3.13
N ALA A 136 -6.68 -5.24 -3.83
CA ALA A 136 -7.64 -4.30 -3.27
C ALA A 136 -8.43 -4.87 -2.07
N PRO A 137 -8.99 -6.10 -2.09
CA PRO A 137 -9.61 -6.69 -0.89
C PRO A 137 -8.75 -6.62 0.37
N LEU A 138 -7.47 -6.98 0.29
CA LEU A 138 -6.55 -6.89 1.43
C LEU A 138 -6.22 -5.45 1.78
N GLU A 139 -5.90 -4.63 0.78
CA GLU A 139 -5.52 -3.22 0.99
C GLU A 139 -6.67 -2.41 1.63
N HIS A 140 -7.91 -2.68 1.24
CA HIS A 140 -9.11 -2.10 1.85
C HIS A 140 -9.30 -2.55 3.29
N ALA A 141 -9.15 -3.85 3.56
CA ALA A 141 -9.31 -4.40 4.89
C ALA A 141 -8.23 -3.86 5.85
N VAL A 142 -7.00 -3.68 5.36
CA VAL A 142 -5.91 -3.05 6.12
C VAL A 142 -6.21 -1.58 6.41
N CYS A 143 -6.82 -0.83 5.49
CA CYS A 143 -7.26 0.54 5.77
C CYS A 143 -8.26 0.56 6.93
N ASP A 144 -9.29 -0.29 6.88
CA ASP A 144 -10.27 -0.42 7.95
C ASP A 144 -9.61 -0.78 9.29
N LEU A 145 -8.64 -1.69 9.25
CA LEU A 145 -7.89 -2.12 10.43
C LEU A 145 -7.11 -0.96 11.07
N VAL A 146 -6.39 -0.20 10.24
CA VAL A 146 -5.58 0.93 10.69
C VAL A 146 -6.46 2.04 11.24
N GLU A 147 -7.61 2.31 10.61
CA GLU A 147 -8.55 3.32 11.09
C GLU A 147 -9.14 2.97 12.45
N LEU A 148 -9.37 1.68 12.71
CA LEU A 148 -9.83 1.19 14.01
C LEU A 148 -8.73 1.18 15.07
N ALA A 149 -7.52 0.75 14.70
CA ALA A 149 -6.44 0.48 15.66
C ALA A 149 -5.54 1.69 15.94
N CYS A 150 -5.32 2.55 14.95
CA CYS A 150 -4.35 3.64 14.99
C CYS A 150 -5.08 4.98 14.92
N ARG A 151 -5.28 5.60 16.09
CA ARG A 151 -6.05 6.86 16.17
C ARG A 151 -5.29 8.08 15.66
N ASP A 152 -3.97 8.06 15.65
CA ASP A 152 -3.15 9.25 15.34
C ASP A 152 -2.31 9.09 14.06
N VAL A 153 -2.84 8.36 13.07
CA VAL A 153 -2.19 8.13 11.78
C VAL A 153 -3.02 8.70 10.62
N SER A 154 -2.33 9.28 9.64
CA SER A 154 -2.87 9.54 8.30
C SER A 154 -2.21 8.55 7.35
N LEU A 155 -3.01 7.73 6.67
CA LEU A 155 -2.51 6.64 5.82
C LEU A 155 -3.09 6.75 4.43
N CYS A 156 -2.25 6.57 3.41
CA CYS A 156 -2.69 6.42 2.03
C CYS A 156 -2.08 5.15 1.44
N ILE A 157 -2.93 4.21 1.03
CA ILE A 157 -2.51 3.05 0.25
C ILE A 157 -2.84 3.33 -1.22
N CYS A 158 -1.81 3.48 -2.06
CA CYS A 158 -1.95 3.69 -3.49
C CYS A 158 -1.62 2.40 -4.27
N ALA A 159 -2.64 1.79 -4.86
CA ALA A 159 -2.49 0.60 -5.68
C ALA A 159 -1.97 0.97 -7.07
N VAL A 160 -0.71 0.60 -7.38
CA VAL A 160 -0.06 0.91 -8.67
C VAL A 160 0.05 -0.30 -9.60
N ARG A 161 -0.70 -1.36 -9.29
CA ARG A 161 -0.71 -2.62 -10.06
C ARG A 161 -1.33 -2.47 -11.45
N GLY A 162 -2.40 -1.69 -11.57
CA GLY A 162 -3.13 -1.48 -12.83
C GLY A 162 -2.35 -0.68 -13.87
N LEU A 163 -1.23 -0.05 -13.48
CA LEU A 163 -0.37 0.71 -14.39
C LEU A 163 0.57 -0.16 -15.22
N LEU A 164 0.71 -1.46 -14.94
CA LEU A 164 1.59 -2.38 -15.66
C LEU A 164 0.83 -3.26 -16.66
N ASP A 165 1.35 -3.35 -17.90
CA ASP A 165 0.76 -4.21 -18.93
C ASP A 165 1.03 -5.68 -18.62
N PHE A 166 0.13 -6.54 -19.08
CA PHE A 166 0.21 -7.99 -18.94
C PHE A 166 1.56 -8.57 -19.39
N GLN A 167 2.22 -7.97 -20.39
CA GLN A 167 3.56 -8.37 -20.85
C GLN A 167 4.66 -8.19 -19.79
N ALA A 168 4.58 -7.17 -18.93
CA ALA A 168 5.50 -7.03 -17.79
C ALA A 168 5.16 -8.00 -16.64
N ARG A 169 3.88 -8.39 -16.52
CA ARG A 169 3.43 -9.43 -15.58
C ARG A 169 3.96 -10.81 -15.99
N VAL A 170 3.97 -11.11 -17.29
CA VAL A 170 4.56 -12.33 -17.86
C VAL A 170 6.09 -12.29 -17.79
N GLY A 171 6.73 -11.19 -18.19
CA GLY A 171 8.20 -11.04 -18.12
C GLY A 171 8.77 -11.20 -16.70
N GLY A 172 8.07 -10.67 -15.69
CA GLY A 172 8.40 -10.88 -14.27
C GLY A 172 8.14 -12.31 -13.76
N PHE A 173 7.35 -13.11 -14.49
CA PHE A 173 7.11 -14.52 -14.20
C PHE A 173 8.13 -15.43 -14.91
N THR A 174 8.47 -15.15 -16.18
CA THR A 174 9.50 -15.88 -16.94
C THR A 174 10.92 -15.61 -16.42
N SER A 175 11.27 -14.38 -16.06
CA SER A 175 12.60 -14.07 -15.48
C SER A 175 12.88 -14.86 -14.20
N ARG A 176 11.84 -15.11 -13.39
CA ARG A 176 11.93 -15.85 -12.12
C ARG A 176 11.94 -17.37 -12.28
N ARG A 177 11.31 -17.92 -13.33
CA ARG A 177 11.33 -19.38 -13.60
C ARG A 177 12.58 -19.82 -14.36
N CYS A 178 13.18 -18.95 -15.18
CA CYS A 178 14.26 -19.31 -16.12
C CYS A 178 15.69 -18.88 -15.72
N ARG A 179 15.91 -18.34 -14.50
CA ARG A 179 17.25 -17.91 -13.99
C ARG A 179 18.02 -16.90 -14.87
N LEU A 180 17.35 -16.22 -15.82
CA LEU A 180 17.92 -15.19 -16.69
C LEU A 180 17.66 -13.79 -16.09
N VAL A 181 18.29 -13.53 -14.94
CA VAL A 181 18.05 -12.32 -14.13
C VAL A 181 18.56 -11.03 -14.81
N PHE A 182 19.61 -11.14 -15.64
CA PHE A 182 20.31 -9.98 -16.19
C PHE A 182 19.55 -9.24 -17.31
N PRO A 183 19.03 -9.89 -18.38
CA PRO A 183 18.23 -9.18 -19.40
C PRO A 183 16.83 -8.83 -18.90
N GLY A 184 16.27 -9.59 -17.95
CA GLY A 184 14.94 -9.36 -17.40
C GLY A 184 14.81 -8.01 -16.68
N ARG A 185 15.82 -7.65 -15.89
CA ARG A 185 15.85 -6.39 -15.11
C ARG A 185 15.78 -5.16 -16.00
N HIS A 186 16.63 -5.07 -17.02
CA HIS A 186 16.64 -3.92 -17.95
C HIS A 186 15.38 -3.87 -18.82
N LEU A 187 14.80 -5.02 -19.19
CA LEU A 187 13.55 -5.07 -19.94
C LEU A 187 12.37 -4.52 -19.11
N ILE A 188 12.28 -4.93 -17.84
CA ILE A 188 11.27 -4.41 -16.91
C ILE A 188 11.48 -2.92 -16.66
N ALA A 189 12.72 -2.49 -16.41
CA ALA A 189 13.07 -1.08 -16.23
C ALA A 189 12.68 -0.23 -17.44
N SER A 190 13.01 -0.67 -18.67
CA SER A 190 12.60 0.01 -19.90
C SER A 190 11.08 0.09 -20.07
N SER A 191 10.38 -1.01 -19.78
CA SER A 191 8.91 -1.03 -19.81
C SER A 191 8.29 -0.06 -18.80
N LEU A 192 8.85 0.00 -17.60
CA LEU A 192 8.44 0.92 -16.55
C LEU A 192 8.77 2.38 -16.88
N ARG A 193 9.90 2.65 -17.54
CA ARG A 193 10.30 4.00 -17.98
C ARG A 193 9.22 4.64 -18.85
N ARG A 194 8.62 3.87 -19.77
CA ARG A 194 7.48 4.31 -20.60
C ARG A 194 6.22 4.66 -19.78
N LYS A 195 6.07 4.06 -18.59
CA LYS A 195 4.93 4.25 -17.68
C LYS A 195 5.17 5.32 -16.61
N VAL A 196 6.39 5.88 -16.52
CA VAL A 196 6.73 6.96 -15.56
C VAL A 196 5.76 8.14 -15.62
N PRO A 197 5.32 8.64 -16.80
CA PRO A 197 4.34 9.74 -16.84
C PRO A 197 3.01 9.40 -16.14
N HIS A 198 2.53 8.15 -16.28
CA HIS A 198 1.32 7.71 -15.61
C HIS A 198 1.55 7.52 -14.11
N MET A 199 2.71 7.01 -13.70
CA MET A 199 3.07 6.91 -12.29
C MET A 199 3.17 8.29 -11.63
N ARG A 200 3.76 9.28 -12.31
CA ARG A 200 3.84 10.67 -11.83
C ARG A 200 2.45 11.26 -11.54
N ARG A 201 1.41 10.91 -12.32
CA ARG A 201 0.03 11.34 -12.03
C ARG A 201 -0.50 10.74 -10.72
N ALA A 202 -0.34 9.42 -10.53
CA ALA A 202 -0.75 8.76 -9.29
C ALA A 202 0.03 9.29 -8.07
N VAL A 203 1.34 9.55 -8.25
CA VAL A 203 2.20 10.15 -7.24
C VAL A 203 1.75 11.56 -6.91
N SER A 204 1.38 12.38 -7.90
CA SER A 204 0.87 13.74 -7.68
C SER A 204 -0.38 13.74 -6.81
N CYS A 205 -1.32 12.80 -6.99
CA CYS A 205 -2.48 12.69 -6.11
C CYS A 205 -2.11 12.34 -4.66
N CYS A 206 -1.08 11.50 -4.47
CA CYS A 206 -0.61 11.14 -3.13
C CYS A 206 0.14 12.31 -2.46
N LEU A 207 0.91 13.08 -3.23
CA LEU A 207 1.60 14.28 -2.75
C LEU A 207 0.60 15.37 -2.36
N ASP A 208 -0.44 15.58 -3.16
CA ASP A 208 -1.53 16.51 -2.85
C ASP A 208 -2.34 16.09 -1.60
N LEU A 209 -2.46 14.79 -1.35
CA LEU A 209 -3.02 14.28 -0.10
C LEU A 209 -2.08 14.55 1.08
N SER A 210 -0.79 14.31 0.89
CA SER A 210 0.23 14.52 1.91
C SER A 210 0.38 16.00 2.30
N SER A 211 0.31 16.91 1.34
CA SER A 211 0.29 18.36 1.60
C SER A 211 -0.92 18.76 2.44
N ARG A 212 -2.12 18.24 2.10
CA ARG A 212 -3.33 18.47 2.89
C ARG A 212 -3.21 17.98 4.33
N TRP A 213 -2.54 16.85 4.57
CA TRP A 213 -2.29 16.37 5.94
C TRP A 213 -1.31 17.25 6.73
N LYS A 214 -0.38 17.91 6.05
CA LYS A 214 0.52 18.91 6.67
C LYS A 214 -0.25 20.18 7.02
N ASP A 215 -1.09 20.67 6.11
CA ASP A 215 -1.89 21.87 6.35
C ASP A 215 -2.94 21.67 7.45
N ASN A 216 -3.42 20.43 7.62
CA ASN A 216 -4.38 20.03 8.65
C ASN A 216 -3.72 19.62 9.98
N GLU A 217 -2.45 19.97 10.24
CA GLU A 217 -1.76 19.65 11.50
C GLU A 217 -2.49 20.12 12.78
N GLY A 218 -3.45 21.04 12.67
CA GLY A 218 -4.32 21.51 13.76
C GLY A 218 -5.76 20.96 13.78
N GLN A 219 -6.22 20.22 12.76
CA GLN A 219 -7.59 19.70 12.70
C GLN A 219 -7.64 18.23 13.16
N SER A 220 -8.79 17.78 13.66
CA SER A 220 -9.00 16.38 14.10
C SER A 220 -9.31 15.41 12.95
N LYS A 221 -9.38 15.92 11.71
CA LYS A 221 -9.86 15.14 10.56
C LYS A 221 -8.71 14.28 10.03
N ARG A 222 -8.62 13.09 10.63
CA ARG A 222 -7.73 11.99 10.25
C ARG A 222 -8.27 11.32 9.00
N GLU A 223 -7.38 10.85 8.14
CA GLU A 223 -7.77 10.29 6.85
C GLU A 223 -6.98 9.01 6.57
N VAL A 224 -7.72 7.90 6.44
CA VAL A 224 -7.20 6.66 5.87
C VAL A 224 -7.81 6.52 4.49
N VAL A 225 -6.97 6.64 3.46
CA VAL A 225 -7.38 6.68 2.06
C VAL A 225 -6.82 5.48 1.31
N TRP A 226 -7.64 4.90 0.45
CA TRP A 226 -7.17 3.96 -0.56
C TRP A 226 -7.38 4.57 -1.94
N LEU A 227 -6.34 4.56 -2.77
CA LEU A 227 -6.34 5.11 -4.11
C LEU A 227 -6.00 4.04 -5.15
N ASP A 228 -6.80 3.98 -6.22
CA ASP A 228 -6.43 3.24 -7.42
C ASP A 228 -5.56 4.13 -8.32
N GLY A 229 -4.25 3.91 -8.29
CA GLY A 229 -3.28 4.68 -9.08
C GLY A 229 -3.52 4.59 -10.59
N SER A 230 -4.22 3.56 -11.09
CA SER A 230 -4.57 3.47 -12.51
C SER A 230 -5.72 4.40 -12.90
N LYS A 231 -6.55 4.82 -11.94
CA LYS A 231 -7.69 5.72 -12.13
C LYS A 231 -7.40 7.17 -11.75
N ALA A 232 -6.27 7.43 -11.10
CA ALA A 232 -5.84 8.77 -10.68
C ALA A 232 -5.79 9.81 -11.84
N GLY A 233 -5.72 9.37 -13.10
CA GLY A 233 -5.81 10.26 -14.27
C GLY A 233 -7.23 10.51 -14.84
N ARG A 234 -8.30 9.97 -14.23
CA ARG A 234 -9.70 10.15 -14.68
C ARG A 234 -10.53 11.06 -13.79
N LEU A 235 -10.03 11.39 -12.60
CA LEU A 235 -10.63 12.42 -11.76
C LEU A 235 -10.03 13.76 -12.21
N GLY A 236 -10.77 14.47 -13.08
CA GLY A 236 -10.52 15.89 -13.26
C GLY A 236 -10.67 16.63 -11.93
N PRO A 237 -10.16 17.88 -11.82
CA PRO A 237 -10.40 18.67 -10.62
C PRO A 237 -11.90 18.69 -10.32
N PRO A 238 -12.33 18.63 -9.04
CA PRO A 238 -13.72 18.87 -8.70
C PRO A 238 -14.08 20.27 -9.23
N GLY A 239 -15.01 20.31 -10.17
CA GLY A 239 -15.63 21.55 -10.64
C GLY A 239 -16.55 22.15 -9.60
#